data_AF-A0A939PIE5-F1
#
_entry.id   AF-A0A939PIE5-F1
#
_cell.length_a   1.000
_cell.length_b   1.000
_cell.length_c   1.000
_cell.angle_alpha   90.00
_cell.angle_beta   90.00
_cell.angle_gamma   90.00
#
_symmetry.space_group_name_H-M   'P 1'
#
loop_
_entity.id
_entity.type
_entity.pdbx_description
1 polymer ?
#
loop_
_entity_poly.entity_id
_entity_poly.type
_entity_poly.pdbx_seq_one_letter_code
_entity_poly.pdbx_strand_id
1 'polypeptide(L)'
;MTPARALVRMYPAAFREQWGPDLEAEIVMAGWRSWPNTLLGIADMWLHPALWPAGSHAQRRLRITTSAISLTALCWFVGHVGLETDTGLSRAAGHSLPLSAGLILMVAGLVLIAPLPRPSVAGLLALARAAAAAYTLPASMGMVAVAAVHLGVDGQAPLLLRGILLAGWWTALAVGALRTCRIPAELGARFVIPPRPGRLRLGTWVLITGAGIEAATLLGSTITHPELPALGFSAAVLAVIPAFVPVLRACR
;
A
#
# COMPACT_ATOMS: atom_id res chain seq x y z
N MET A 1 28.66 8.21 8.96
CA MET A 1 27.83 7.63 7.87
C MET A 1 27.68 8.72 6.82
N THR A 2 28.00 8.47 5.54
CA THR A 2 27.90 9.49 4.49
C THR A 2 26.44 9.71 4.09
N PRO A 3 26.06 10.91 3.61
CA PRO A 3 24.69 11.16 3.14
C PRO A 3 24.30 10.26 1.96
N ALA A 4 25.25 9.97 1.05
CA ALA A 4 25.05 9.02 -0.04
C ALA A 4 24.68 7.62 0.48
N ARG A 5 25.39 7.12 1.50
CA ARG A 5 25.08 5.83 2.12
C ARG A 5 23.75 5.83 2.86
N ALA A 6 23.33 6.97 3.41
CA ALA A 6 22.00 7.13 3.99
C ALA A 6 20.90 7.02 2.91
N LEU A 7 21.07 7.69 1.77
CA LEU A 7 20.15 7.61 0.64
C LEU A 7 20.09 6.20 0.04
N VAL A 8 21.24 5.54 -0.17
CA VAL A 8 21.28 4.15 -0.63
C VAL A 8 20.55 3.22 0.34
N ARG A 9 20.70 3.44 1.67
CA ARG A 9 19.96 2.65 2.68
C ARG A 9 18.45 2.80 2.58
N MET A 10 17.93 3.85 1.96
CA MET A 10 16.49 4.01 1.74
C MET A 10 15.96 3.19 0.56
N TYR A 11 16.80 2.69 -0.35
CA TYR A 11 16.35 1.78 -1.40
C TYR A 11 15.88 0.43 -0.84
N PRO A 12 14.99 -0.28 -1.55
CA PRO A 12 14.61 -1.65 -1.21
C PRO A 12 15.84 -2.57 -1.10
N ALA A 13 15.80 -3.54 -0.16
CA ALA A 13 16.96 -4.40 0.13
C ALA A 13 17.55 -5.07 -1.12
N ALA A 14 16.69 -5.60 -2.01
CA ALA A 14 17.11 -6.24 -3.24
C ALA A 14 17.87 -5.30 -4.20
N PHE A 15 17.51 -4.01 -4.24
CA PHE A 15 18.25 -3.00 -5.02
C PHE A 15 19.61 -2.70 -4.39
N ARG A 16 19.63 -2.56 -3.05
CA ARG A 16 20.88 -2.27 -2.32
C ARG A 16 21.89 -3.40 -2.42
N GLU A 17 21.43 -4.64 -2.36
CA GLU A 17 22.28 -5.82 -2.46
C GLU A 17 22.92 -5.96 -3.85
N GLN A 18 22.16 -5.65 -4.91
CA GLN A 18 22.63 -5.82 -6.28
C GLN A 18 23.38 -4.61 -6.84
N TRP A 19 22.95 -3.39 -6.49
CA TRP A 19 23.45 -2.14 -7.10
C TRP A 19 23.90 -1.09 -6.07
N GLY A 20 23.87 -1.40 -4.77
CA GLY A 20 24.20 -0.44 -3.71
C GLY A 20 25.56 0.23 -3.85
N PRO A 21 26.66 -0.51 -4.12
CA PRO A 21 27.98 0.09 -4.29
C PRO A 21 28.05 1.07 -5.46
N ASP A 22 27.46 0.72 -6.60
CA ASP A 22 27.45 1.56 -7.80
C ASP A 22 26.59 2.81 -7.60
N LEU A 23 25.41 2.65 -6.97
CA LEU A 23 24.53 3.77 -6.60
C LEU A 23 25.19 4.73 -5.60
N GLU A 24 25.96 4.21 -4.63
CA GLU A 24 26.69 5.07 -3.69
C GLU A 24 27.75 5.89 -4.42
N ALA A 25 28.51 5.28 -5.34
CA ALA A 25 29.49 5.98 -6.15
C ALA A 25 28.84 7.05 -7.05
N GLU A 26 27.73 6.73 -7.70
CA GLU A 26 26.97 7.66 -8.56
C GLU A 26 26.44 8.87 -7.77
N ILE A 27 25.85 8.63 -6.59
CA ILE A 27 25.33 9.72 -5.73
C ILE A 27 26.47 10.59 -5.21
N VAL A 28 27.61 10.00 -4.87
CA VAL A 28 28.80 10.77 -4.44
C VAL A 28 29.32 11.63 -5.59
N MET A 29 29.41 11.10 -6.81
CA MET A 29 29.87 11.84 -7.99
C MET A 29 28.90 12.97 -8.40
N ALA A 30 27.60 12.72 -8.34
CA ALA A 30 26.57 13.70 -8.71
C ALA A 30 26.37 14.81 -7.65
N GLY A 31 26.80 14.57 -6.41
CA GLY A 31 26.76 15.53 -5.32
C GLY A 31 25.34 15.83 -4.82
N TRP A 32 25.18 16.92 -4.05
CA TRP A 32 23.91 17.24 -3.37
C TRP A 32 22.76 17.64 -4.31
N ARG A 33 23.08 18.11 -5.52
CA ARG A 33 22.07 18.56 -6.50
C ARG A 33 21.22 17.42 -7.05
N SER A 34 21.70 16.18 -7.01
CA SER A 34 20.95 15.01 -7.45
C SER A 34 20.01 14.45 -6.39
N TRP A 35 20.13 14.87 -5.12
CA TRP A 35 19.36 14.29 -4.02
C TRP A 35 17.84 14.30 -4.21
N PRO A 36 17.21 15.38 -4.72
CA PRO A 36 15.78 15.36 -5.00
C PRO A 36 15.41 14.26 -6.01
N ASN A 37 16.19 14.11 -7.09
CA ASN A 37 15.99 13.07 -8.08
C ASN A 37 16.23 11.67 -7.49
N THR A 38 17.25 11.51 -6.65
CA THR A 38 17.51 10.26 -5.93
C THR A 38 16.34 9.89 -5.02
N LEU A 39 15.78 10.85 -4.27
CA LEU A 39 14.63 10.63 -3.41
C LEU A 39 13.38 10.25 -4.21
N LEU A 40 13.16 10.90 -5.36
CA LEU A 40 12.09 10.52 -6.29
C LEU A 40 12.30 9.10 -6.83
N GLY A 41 13.54 8.75 -7.21
CA GLY A 41 13.89 7.40 -7.64
C GLY A 41 13.69 6.35 -6.54
N ILE A 42 14.04 6.66 -5.29
CA ILE A 42 13.76 5.82 -4.12
C ILE A 42 12.25 5.60 -4.00
N ALA A 43 11.46 6.68 -4.02
CA ALA A 43 10.01 6.61 -3.92
C ALA A 43 9.41 5.78 -5.06
N ASP A 44 9.85 6.01 -6.29
CA ASP A 44 9.41 5.27 -7.47
C ASP A 44 9.72 3.76 -7.36
N MET A 45 10.93 3.39 -6.91
CA MET A 45 11.26 1.98 -6.69
C MET A 45 10.39 1.36 -5.61
N TRP A 46 10.06 2.10 -4.56
CA TRP A 46 9.14 1.61 -3.52
C TRP A 46 7.69 1.46 -4.00
N LEU A 47 7.28 2.22 -5.02
CA LEU A 47 5.96 2.13 -5.65
C LEU A 47 5.89 0.99 -6.69
N HIS A 48 7.03 0.59 -7.25
CA HIS A 48 7.11 -0.44 -8.29
C HIS A 48 7.90 -1.71 -7.87
N PRO A 49 7.43 -2.48 -6.85
CA PRO A 49 8.02 -3.76 -6.45
C PRO A 49 8.30 -4.74 -7.59
N ALA A 50 7.47 -4.73 -8.64
CA ALA A 50 7.63 -5.56 -9.83
C ALA A 50 8.96 -5.34 -10.58
N LEU A 51 9.58 -4.16 -10.43
CA LEU A 51 10.86 -3.81 -11.04
C LEU A 51 12.07 -4.28 -10.22
N TRP A 52 11.87 -4.79 -9.00
CA TRP A 52 12.99 -5.17 -8.15
C TRP A 52 13.78 -6.35 -8.72
N PRO A 53 15.09 -6.46 -8.44
CA PRO A 53 15.97 -7.46 -9.05
C PRO A 53 15.74 -8.85 -8.46
N ALA A 54 15.28 -9.82 -9.26
CA ALA A 54 14.84 -11.13 -8.76
C ALA A 54 15.81 -12.22 -9.22
N GLY A 55 16.40 -12.96 -8.27
CA GLY A 55 17.24 -14.11 -8.56
C GLY A 55 16.46 -15.40 -8.83
N SER A 56 15.13 -15.40 -8.66
CA SER A 56 14.28 -16.57 -8.91
C SER A 56 12.84 -16.20 -9.29
N HIS A 57 12.15 -17.13 -9.97
CA HIS A 57 10.71 -17.00 -10.27
C HIS A 57 9.83 -16.89 -9.02
N ALA A 58 10.24 -17.49 -7.89
CA ALA A 58 9.54 -17.38 -6.63
C ALA A 58 9.57 -15.94 -6.07
N GLN A 59 10.75 -15.31 -6.08
CA GLN A 59 10.93 -13.92 -5.65
C GLN A 59 10.16 -12.95 -6.55
N ARG A 60 10.20 -13.15 -7.88
CA ARG A 60 9.43 -12.34 -8.82
C ARG A 60 7.92 -12.41 -8.54
N ARG A 61 7.37 -13.60 -8.29
CA ARG A 61 5.95 -13.77 -7.93
C ARG A 61 5.57 -13.08 -6.63
N LEU A 62 6.40 -13.13 -5.59
CA LEU A 62 6.15 -12.40 -4.34
C LEU A 62 6.05 -10.89 -4.57
N ARG A 63 6.91 -10.34 -5.44
CA ARG A 63 6.90 -8.90 -5.73
C ARG A 63 5.71 -8.45 -6.55
N ILE A 64 5.32 -9.25 -7.55
CA ILE A 64 4.09 -9.02 -8.32
C ILE A 64 2.87 -9.06 -7.39
N THR A 65 2.86 -10.01 -6.45
CA THR A 65 1.82 -10.11 -5.41
C THR A 65 1.81 -8.86 -4.54
N THR A 66 2.96 -8.42 -4.05
CA THR A 66 3.09 -7.17 -3.28
C THR A 66 2.59 -5.95 -4.05
N SER A 67 2.88 -5.83 -5.35
CA SER A 67 2.32 -4.76 -6.19
C SER A 67 0.80 -4.81 -6.24
N ALA A 68 0.20 -5.99 -6.45
CA ALA A 68 -1.25 -6.15 -6.47
C ALA A 68 -1.89 -5.76 -5.13
N ILE A 69 -1.34 -6.21 -4.00
CA ILE A 69 -1.83 -5.86 -2.66
C ILE A 69 -1.71 -4.35 -2.42
N SER A 70 -0.59 -3.73 -2.79
CA SER A 70 -0.38 -2.28 -2.63
C SER A 70 -1.39 -1.46 -3.43
N LEU A 71 -1.67 -1.84 -4.68
CA LEU A 71 -2.65 -1.17 -5.52
C LEU A 71 -4.06 -1.30 -4.96
N THR A 72 -4.43 -2.49 -4.49
CA THR A 72 -5.72 -2.72 -3.81
C THR A 72 -5.84 -1.89 -2.54
N ALA A 73 -4.80 -1.86 -1.70
CA ALA A 73 -4.77 -1.07 -0.49
C ALA A 73 -4.88 0.44 -0.79
N LEU A 74 -4.26 0.90 -1.88
CA LEU A 74 -4.39 2.28 -2.35
C LEU A 74 -5.82 2.60 -2.80
N CYS A 75 -6.45 1.75 -3.62
CA CYS A 75 -7.85 1.92 -4.03
C CYS A 75 -8.77 2.02 -2.80
N TRP A 76 -8.64 1.06 -1.88
CA TRP A 76 -9.42 1.03 -0.64
C TRP A 76 -9.19 2.30 0.19
N PHE A 77 -7.92 2.70 0.39
CA PHE A 77 -7.58 3.86 1.20
C PHE A 77 -8.18 5.15 0.61
N VAL A 78 -8.04 5.37 -0.69
CA VAL A 78 -8.59 6.56 -1.38
C VAL A 78 -10.12 6.58 -1.29
N GLY A 79 -10.77 5.44 -1.56
CA GLY A 79 -12.23 5.34 -1.45
C GLY A 79 -12.73 5.59 -0.02
N HIS A 80 -12.05 5.01 0.97
CA HIS A 80 -12.42 5.13 2.37
C HIS A 80 -12.17 6.54 2.93
N VAL A 81 -11.06 7.18 2.58
CA VAL A 81 -10.83 8.60 2.89
C VAL A 81 -11.95 9.46 2.32
N GLY A 82 -12.35 9.22 1.07
CA GLY A 82 -13.46 9.95 0.45
C GLY A 82 -14.76 9.81 1.24
N LEU A 83 -15.13 8.58 1.60
CA LEU A 83 -16.37 8.30 2.34
C LEU A 83 -16.40 8.90 3.75
N GLU A 84 -15.25 8.99 4.42
CA GLU A 84 -15.13 9.55 5.76
C GLU A 84 -15.05 11.09 5.75
N THR A 85 -14.52 11.70 4.68
CA THR A 85 -14.33 13.15 4.59
C THR A 85 -15.46 13.89 3.88
N ASP A 86 -16.22 13.19 3.03
CA ASP A 86 -17.33 13.75 2.27
C ASP A 86 -18.69 13.18 2.74
N THR A 87 -19.47 14.02 3.43
CA THR A 87 -20.78 13.62 3.98
C THR A 87 -21.84 13.35 2.91
N GLY A 88 -21.69 13.91 1.71
CA GLY A 88 -22.57 13.63 0.58
C GLY A 88 -22.30 12.24 0.02
N LEU A 89 -21.02 11.93 -0.20
CA LEU A 89 -20.55 10.63 -0.65
C LEU A 89 -20.88 9.52 0.36
N SER A 90 -20.67 9.79 1.65
CA SER A 90 -21.00 8.87 2.74
C SER A 90 -22.48 8.48 2.74
N ARG A 91 -23.38 9.45 2.60
CA ARG A 91 -24.83 9.21 2.54
C ARG A 91 -25.25 8.49 1.26
N ALA A 92 -24.66 8.84 0.12
CA ALA A 92 -25.03 8.29 -1.16
C ALA A 92 -24.51 6.86 -1.37
N ALA A 93 -23.30 6.55 -0.92
CA ALA A 93 -22.60 5.31 -1.26
C ALA A 93 -22.18 4.46 -0.04
N GLY A 94 -22.04 5.03 1.16
CA GLY A 94 -21.37 4.41 2.31
C GLY A 94 -21.99 3.10 2.82
N HIS A 95 -23.29 2.89 2.62
CA HIS A 95 -24.00 1.64 2.95
C HIS A 95 -24.58 0.93 1.73
N SER A 96 -24.11 1.27 0.53
CA SER A 96 -24.61 0.67 -0.70
C SER A 96 -24.16 -0.79 -0.85
N LEU A 97 -25.05 -1.64 -1.36
CA LEU A 97 -24.72 -3.04 -1.69
C LEU A 97 -23.55 -3.15 -2.67
N PRO A 98 -23.44 -2.32 -3.73
CA PRO A 98 -22.30 -2.37 -4.65
C PRO A 98 -20.96 -2.09 -3.97
N LEU A 99 -20.88 -1.09 -3.09
CA LEU A 99 -19.66 -0.78 -2.36
C LEU A 99 -19.24 -1.95 -1.45
N SER A 100 -20.20 -2.53 -0.73
CA SER A 100 -19.96 -3.71 0.12
C SER A 100 -19.50 -4.92 -0.70
N ALA A 101 -20.11 -5.16 -1.86
CA ALA A 101 -19.71 -6.23 -2.78
C ALA A 101 -18.29 -6.00 -3.34
N GLY A 102 -17.95 -4.75 -3.69
CA GLY A 102 -16.61 -4.34 -4.11
C GLY A 102 -15.56 -4.68 -3.05
N LEU A 103 -15.81 -4.29 -1.80
CA LEU A 103 -14.93 -4.58 -0.67
C LEU A 103 -14.79 -6.10 -0.43
N ILE A 104 -15.88 -6.86 -0.45
CA ILE A 104 -15.87 -8.32 -0.30
C ILE A 104 -15.01 -8.96 -1.39
N LEU A 105 -15.14 -8.50 -2.64
CA LEU A 105 -14.30 -8.97 -3.74
C LEU A 105 -12.83 -8.59 -3.53
N MET A 106 -12.53 -7.38 -3.08
CA MET A 106 -11.15 -6.99 -2.75
C MET A 106 -10.56 -7.88 -1.66
N VAL A 107 -11.31 -8.17 -0.60
CA VAL A 107 -10.89 -9.11 0.46
C VAL A 107 -10.69 -10.53 -0.11
N ALA A 108 -11.63 -11.03 -0.92
CA ALA A 108 -11.51 -12.34 -1.54
C ALA A 108 -10.28 -12.44 -2.47
N GLY A 109 -10.02 -11.39 -3.26
CA GLY A 109 -8.84 -11.27 -4.10
C GLY A 109 -7.55 -11.25 -3.29
N LEU A 110 -7.50 -10.50 -2.19
CA LEU A 110 -6.38 -10.48 -1.25
C LEU A 110 -6.11 -11.86 -0.66
N VAL A 111 -7.16 -12.58 -0.22
CA VAL A 111 -7.04 -13.96 0.29
C VAL A 111 -6.50 -14.91 -0.79
N LEU A 112 -6.94 -14.77 -2.04
CA LEU A 112 -6.45 -15.58 -3.15
C LEU A 112 -4.96 -15.32 -3.43
N ILE A 113 -4.51 -14.06 -3.41
CA ILE A 113 -3.12 -13.74 -3.71
C ILE A 113 -2.20 -13.82 -2.49
N ALA A 114 -2.76 -13.93 -1.28
CA ALA A 114 -2.02 -13.94 -0.03
C ALA A 114 -0.90 -14.99 -0.06
N PRO A 115 0.36 -14.58 0.17
CA PRO A 115 1.46 -15.53 0.24
C PRO A 115 1.39 -16.26 1.59
N LEU A 116 1.51 -17.58 1.57
CA LEU A 116 1.27 -18.41 2.75
C LEU A 116 2.57 -18.57 3.55
N PRO A 117 2.55 -18.45 4.89
CA PRO A 117 3.74 -18.72 5.69
C PRO A 117 4.15 -20.19 5.50
N ARG A 118 5.46 -20.44 5.37
CA ARG A 118 5.94 -21.82 5.42
C ARG A 118 5.73 -22.36 6.84
N PRO A 119 5.22 -23.60 7.00
CA PRO A 119 4.99 -24.19 8.32
C PRO A 119 6.33 -24.51 9.00
N SER A 120 6.91 -23.49 9.63
CA SER A 120 8.16 -23.58 10.37
C SER A 120 8.11 -22.60 11.52
N VAL A 121 8.45 -23.06 12.73
CA VAL A 121 8.44 -22.19 13.93
C VAL A 121 9.37 -21.00 13.74
N ALA A 122 10.57 -21.22 13.18
CA ALA A 122 11.51 -20.16 12.87
C ALA A 122 10.96 -19.13 11.87
N GLY A 123 10.23 -19.59 10.84
CA GLY A 123 9.60 -18.70 9.86
C GLY A 123 8.44 -17.91 10.43
N LEU A 124 7.62 -18.52 11.29
CA LEU A 124 6.55 -17.83 12.00
C LEU A 124 7.10 -16.78 12.96
N LEU A 125 8.17 -17.09 13.70
CA LEU A 125 8.84 -16.13 14.58
C LEU A 125 9.49 -14.98 13.79
N ALA A 126 10.13 -15.27 12.65
CA ALA A 126 10.69 -14.25 11.78
C ALA A 126 9.60 -13.31 11.22
N LEU A 127 8.47 -13.89 10.79
CA LEU A 127 7.31 -13.14 10.32
C LEU A 127 6.69 -12.29 11.44
N ALA A 128 6.52 -12.86 12.63
CA ALA A 128 5.97 -12.15 13.78
C ALA A 128 6.87 -10.99 14.22
N ARG A 129 8.20 -11.18 14.25
CA ARG A 129 9.16 -10.10 14.54
C ARG A 129 9.15 -9.02 13.48
N ALA A 130 9.12 -9.41 12.20
CA ALA A 130 9.05 -8.45 11.10
C ALA A 130 7.75 -7.64 11.16
N ALA A 131 6.62 -8.28 11.42
CA ALA A 131 5.34 -7.62 11.65
C ALA A 131 5.41 -6.68 12.86
N ALA A 132 5.86 -7.17 14.03
CA ALA A 132 5.96 -6.35 15.23
C ALA A 132 6.83 -5.10 15.02
N ALA A 133 7.98 -5.24 14.36
CA ALA A 133 8.86 -4.12 14.03
C ALA A 133 8.24 -3.16 13.00
N ALA A 134 7.47 -3.69 12.05
CA ALA A 134 6.85 -2.89 11.00
C ALA A 134 5.61 -2.11 11.48
N TYR A 135 4.85 -2.67 12.42
CA TYR A 135 3.59 -2.08 12.90
C TYR A 135 3.71 -1.31 14.22
N THR A 136 4.83 -1.40 14.95
CA THR A 136 4.98 -0.69 16.24
C THR A 136 4.73 0.81 16.12
N LEU A 137 5.36 1.45 15.15
CA LEU A 137 5.17 2.89 14.92
C LEU A 137 3.74 3.20 14.43
N PRO A 138 3.21 2.60 13.35
CA PRO A 138 1.81 2.81 12.94
C PRO A 138 0.79 2.55 14.05
N ALA A 139 0.93 1.46 14.80
CA ALA A 139 0.02 1.10 15.88
C ALA A 139 0.08 2.13 17.01
N SER A 140 1.27 2.60 17.40
CA SER A 140 1.41 3.64 18.42
C SER A 140 0.74 4.94 18.00
N MET A 141 0.92 5.38 16.75
CA MET A 141 0.25 6.58 16.22
C MET A 141 -1.27 6.42 16.19
N GLY A 142 -1.76 5.26 15.74
CA GLY A 142 -3.19 4.95 15.73
C GLY A 142 -3.79 4.91 17.14
N MET A 143 -3.11 4.27 18.10
CA MET A 143 -3.54 4.23 19.49
C MET A 143 -3.60 5.62 20.13
N VAL A 144 -2.65 6.51 19.84
CA VAL A 144 -2.69 7.90 20.31
C VAL A 144 -3.92 8.63 19.77
N ALA A 145 -4.24 8.48 18.48
CA ALA A 145 -5.43 9.08 17.89
C ALA A 145 -6.71 8.53 18.54
N VAL A 146 -6.83 7.20 18.69
CA VAL A 146 -7.99 6.56 19.32
C VAL A 146 -8.14 6.99 20.79
N ALA A 147 -7.03 7.06 21.53
CA ALA A 147 -7.03 7.50 22.93
C ALA A 147 -7.43 8.98 23.05
N ALA A 148 -6.95 9.86 22.17
CA ALA A 148 -7.34 11.27 22.17
C ALA A 148 -8.85 11.47 21.96
N VAL A 149 -9.46 10.66 21.07
CA VAL A 149 -10.91 10.66 20.87
C VAL A 149 -11.65 10.14 22.09
N HIS A 150 -11.26 8.99 22.65
CA HIS A 150 -11.95 8.38 23.80
C HIS A 150 -11.80 9.17 25.10
N LEU A 151 -10.69 9.90 25.27
CA LEU A 151 -10.47 10.77 26.42
C LEU A 151 -11.17 12.13 26.30
N GLY A 152 -11.96 12.34 25.25
CA GLY A 152 -12.73 13.57 25.03
C GLY A 152 -11.87 14.78 24.68
N VAL A 153 -10.59 14.59 24.39
CA VAL A 153 -9.65 15.66 24.00
C VAL A 153 -10.11 16.29 22.69
N ASP A 154 -10.69 15.50 21.79
CA ASP A 154 -11.09 15.93 20.44
C ASP A 154 -12.24 16.96 20.44
N GLY A 155 -13.08 16.98 21.49
CA GLY A 155 -14.18 17.93 21.64
C GLY A 155 -13.76 19.32 22.14
N GLN A 156 -12.58 19.43 22.75
CA GLN A 156 -12.02 20.69 23.27
C GLN A 156 -10.68 21.07 22.61
N ALA A 157 -10.19 20.25 21.69
CA ALA A 157 -8.92 20.45 21.01
C ALA A 157 -8.99 21.61 20.00
N PRO A 158 -7.93 22.44 19.91
CA PRO A 158 -7.77 23.39 18.81
C PRO A 158 -7.83 22.69 17.44
N LEU A 159 -8.37 23.37 16.44
CA LEU A 159 -8.56 22.83 15.08
C LEU A 159 -7.27 22.26 14.47
N LEU A 160 -6.12 22.86 14.81
CA LEU A 160 -4.80 22.40 14.39
C LEU A 160 -4.41 21.05 15.02
N LEU A 161 -4.72 20.82 16.30
CA LEU A 161 -4.45 19.55 16.98
C LEU A 161 -5.31 18.43 16.39
N ARG A 162 -6.59 18.72 16.10
CA ARG A 162 -7.49 17.78 15.43
C ARG A 162 -7.00 17.43 14.02
N GLY A 163 -6.51 18.43 13.28
CA GLY A 163 -5.86 18.22 11.98
C GLY A 163 -4.62 17.32 12.07
N ILE A 164 -3.76 17.53 13.07
CA ILE A 164 -2.57 16.69 13.30
C ILE A 164 -2.96 15.26 13.66
N LEU A 165 -3.97 15.06 14.52
CA LEU A 165 -4.44 13.73 14.90
C LEU A 165 -5.02 12.98 13.71
N LEU A 166 -5.85 13.64 12.90
CA LEU A 166 -6.43 13.06 11.70
C LEU A 166 -5.35 12.73 10.66
N ALA A 167 -4.40 13.64 10.42
CA ALA A 167 -3.27 13.40 9.54
C ALA A 167 -2.40 12.24 10.04
N GLY A 168 -2.15 12.18 11.35
CA GLY A 168 -1.42 11.09 12.00
C GLY A 168 -2.11 9.75 11.86
N TRP A 169 -3.44 9.70 12.04
CA TRP A 169 -4.27 8.51 11.85
C TRP A 169 -4.18 7.98 10.41
N TRP A 170 -4.43 8.83 9.42
CA TRP A 170 -4.35 8.42 8.02
C TRP A 170 -2.93 8.04 7.59
N THR A 171 -1.92 8.74 8.09
CA THR A 171 -0.51 8.38 7.86
C THR A 171 -0.19 7.02 8.46
N ALA A 172 -0.68 6.72 9.67
CA ALA A 172 -0.49 5.42 10.29
C ALA A 172 -1.12 4.29 9.48
N LEU A 173 -2.35 4.48 8.99
CA LEU A 173 -3.01 3.51 8.12
C LEU A 173 -2.27 3.32 6.80
N ALA A 174 -1.85 4.40 6.13
CA ALA A 174 -1.12 4.34 4.88
C ALA A 174 0.23 3.62 5.06
N VAL A 175 0.99 3.96 6.10
CA VAL A 175 2.27 3.30 6.42
C VAL A 175 2.03 1.83 6.76
N GLY A 176 1.01 1.52 7.57
CA GLY A 176 0.64 0.16 7.93
C GLY A 176 0.30 -0.69 6.70
N ALA A 177 -0.52 -0.17 5.78
CA ALA A 177 -0.84 -0.82 4.52
C ALA A 177 0.42 -1.09 3.68
N LEU A 178 1.25 -0.07 3.45
CA LEU A 178 2.51 -0.21 2.71
C LEU A 178 3.44 -1.27 3.31
N ARG A 179 3.57 -1.27 4.65
CA ARG A 179 4.39 -2.26 5.36
C ARG A 179 3.83 -3.68 5.21
N THR A 180 2.52 -3.86 5.35
CA THR A 180 1.84 -5.16 5.13
C THR A 180 2.18 -5.74 3.76
N CYS A 181 2.10 -4.90 2.72
CA CYS A 181 2.36 -5.34 1.35
C CYS A 181 3.81 -5.79 1.16
N ARG A 182 4.75 -5.14 1.85
CA ARG A 182 6.20 -5.33 1.67
C ARG A 182 6.80 -6.50 2.42
N ILE A 183 6.26 -6.85 3.60
CA ILE A 183 6.79 -7.93 4.45
C ILE A 183 7.05 -9.24 3.67
N PRO A 184 6.15 -9.74 2.81
CA PRO A 184 6.40 -10.96 2.05
C PRO A 184 7.53 -10.84 1.02
N ALA A 185 7.67 -9.68 0.37
CA ALA A 185 8.72 -9.43 -0.61
C ALA A 185 10.10 -9.27 0.04
N GLU A 186 10.16 -8.70 1.24
CA GLU A 186 11.40 -8.50 2.00
C GLU A 186 11.88 -9.78 2.71
N LEU A 187 10.97 -10.56 3.32
CA LEU A 187 11.32 -11.86 3.91
C LEU A 187 11.76 -12.87 2.84
N GLY A 188 11.18 -12.76 1.65
CA GLY A 188 11.54 -13.59 0.50
C GLY A 188 11.04 -15.03 0.57
N ALA A 189 11.36 -15.78 -0.49
CA ALA A 189 10.81 -17.12 -0.74
C ALA A 189 11.25 -18.19 0.28
N ARG A 190 12.19 -17.87 1.17
CA ARG A 190 12.67 -18.75 2.25
C ARG A 190 11.63 -18.92 3.36
N PHE A 191 10.85 -17.87 3.66
CA PHE A 191 9.89 -17.87 4.77
C PHE A 191 8.44 -17.92 4.30
N VAL A 192 8.17 -17.52 3.06
CA VAL A 192 6.81 -17.43 2.52
C VAL A 192 6.71 -18.18 1.20
N ILE A 193 5.58 -18.86 0.99
CA ILE A 193 5.25 -19.59 -0.23
C ILE A 193 4.55 -18.63 -1.19
N PRO A 194 5.14 -18.33 -2.37
CA PRO A 194 4.47 -17.48 -3.36
C PRO A 194 3.18 -18.13 -3.87
N PRO A 195 2.16 -17.33 -4.23
CA PRO A 195 0.96 -17.85 -4.87
C PRO A 195 1.30 -18.54 -6.20
N ARG A 196 0.52 -19.57 -6.54
CA ARG A 196 0.59 -20.21 -7.87
C ARG A 196 0.18 -19.20 -8.96
N PRO A 197 0.75 -19.24 -10.18
CA PRO A 197 0.47 -18.25 -11.22
C PRO A 197 -1.03 -18.12 -11.55
N GLY A 198 -1.75 -19.24 -11.66
CA GLY A 198 -3.21 -19.22 -11.89
C GLY A 198 -3.99 -18.57 -10.74
N ARG A 199 -3.60 -18.83 -9.49
CA ARG A 199 -4.21 -18.23 -8.29
C ARG A 199 -3.93 -16.73 -8.22
N LEU A 200 -2.71 -16.33 -8.54
CA LEU A 200 -2.30 -14.92 -8.61
C LEU A 200 -3.09 -14.17 -9.69
N ARG A 201 -3.22 -14.76 -10.89
CA ARG A 201 -3.98 -14.17 -12.00
C ARG A 201 -5.46 -14.03 -11.65
N LEU A 202 -6.07 -15.10 -11.11
CA LEU A 202 -7.48 -15.07 -10.69
C LEU A 202 -7.70 -14.02 -9.59
N GLY A 203 -6.87 -14.04 -8.55
CA GLY A 203 -6.96 -13.08 -7.47
C GLY A 203 -6.78 -11.64 -7.96
N THR A 204 -5.83 -11.39 -8.87
CA THR A 204 -5.63 -10.07 -9.48
C THR A 204 -6.87 -9.61 -10.26
N TRP A 205 -7.52 -10.50 -11.02
CA TRP A 205 -8.78 -10.16 -11.68
C TRP A 205 -9.89 -9.83 -10.68
N VAL A 206 -10.03 -10.63 -9.62
CA VAL A 206 -11.01 -10.38 -8.55
C VAL A 206 -10.75 -9.01 -7.88
N LEU A 207 -9.48 -8.65 -7.66
CA LEU A 207 -9.09 -7.34 -7.13
C LEU A 207 -9.45 -6.19 -8.07
N ILE A 208 -9.17 -6.32 -9.37
CA ILE A 208 -9.53 -5.32 -10.39
C ILE A 208 -11.05 -5.14 -10.42
N THR A 209 -11.81 -6.23 -10.40
CA THR A 209 -13.28 -6.18 -10.40
C THR A 209 -13.80 -5.49 -9.15
N GLY A 210 -13.28 -5.84 -7.96
CA GLY A 210 -13.67 -5.19 -6.70
C GLY A 210 -13.39 -3.68 -6.71
N ALA A 211 -12.16 -3.29 -7.08
CA ALA A 211 -11.77 -1.88 -7.19
C ALA A 211 -12.59 -1.13 -8.26
N GLY A 212 -12.91 -1.79 -9.38
CA GLY A 212 -13.75 -1.23 -10.43
C GLY A 212 -15.19 -1.00 -9.97
N ILE A 213 -15.76 -1.91 -9.17
CA ILE A 213 -17.10 -1.74 -8.60
C ILE A 213 -17.11 -0.58 -7.59
N GLU A 214 -16.10 -0.49 -6.71
CA GLU A 214 -16.00 0.65 -5.79
C GLU A 214 -15.91 1.97 -6.57
N ALA A 215 -15.00 2.04 -7.55
CA ALA A 215 -14.83 3.24 -8.39
C ALA A 215 -16.10 3.64 -9.15
N ALA A 216 -16.80 2.66 -9.74
CA ALA A 216 -18.06 2.90 -10.45
C ALA A 216 -19.19 3.35 -9.51
N THR A 217 -19.22 2.84 -8.28
CA THR A 217 -20.22 3.23 -7.27
C THR A 217 -19.98 4.66 -6.82
N LEU A 218 -18.72 5.02 -6.52
CA LEU A 218 -18.34 6.39 -6.16
C LEU A 218 -18.64 7.35 -7.33
N LEU A 219 -18.25 6.99 -8.56
CA LEU A 219 -18.54 7.81 -9.73
C LEU A 219 -20.06 7.97 -9.96
N GLY A 220 -20.83 6.90 -9.84
CA GLY A 220 -22.29 6.95 -9.96
C GLY A 220 -22.93 7.90 -8.96
N SER A 221 -22.44 7.90 -7.71
CA SER A 221 -22.92 8.82 -6.69
C SER A 221 -22.55 10.29 -6.94
N THR A 222 -21.43 10.56 -7.61
CA THR A 222 -21.05 11.94 -8.02
C THR A 222 -21.95 12.50 -9.12
N ILE A 223 -22.50 11.65 -9.98
CA ILE A 223 -23.42 12.08 -11.04
C ILE A 223 -24.75 12.54 -10.43
N THR A 224 -25.21 11.84 -9.40
CA THR A 224 -26.46 12.19 -8.70
C THR A 224 -26.28 13.35 -7.72
N HIS A 225 -25.08 13.52 -7.18
CA HIS A 225 -24.73 14.59 -6.23
C HIS A 225 -23.36 15.19 -6.61
N PRO A 226 -23.33 16.18 -7.53
CA PRO A 226 -22.10 16.71 -8.06
C PRO A 226 -21.39 17.63 -7.06
N GLU A 227 -20.60 17.02 -6.19
CA GLU A 227 -19.62 17.72 -5.34
C GLU A 227 -18.20 17.51 -5.90
N LEU A 228 -17.42 18.60 -5.97
CA LEU A 228 -16.05 18.60 -6.50
C LEU A 228 -15.08 17.60 -5.80
N PRO A 229 -15.12 17.42 -4.47
CA PRO A 229 -14.22 16.47 -3.78
C PRO A 229 -14.49 15.01 -4.18
N ALA A 230 -15.77 14.63 -4.26
CA ALA A 230 -16.20 13.27 -4.62
C ALA A 230 -15.77 12.84 -6.04
N LEU A 231 -15.76 13.78 -7.00
CA LEU A 231 -15.22 13.56 -8.35
C LEU A 231 -13.72 13.26 -8.32
N GLY A 232 -12.96 13.97 -7.48
CA GLY A 232 -11.53 13.77 -7.30
C GLY A 232 -11.20 12.35 -6.78
N PHE A 233 -11.93 11.87 -5.78
CA PHE A 233 -11.74 10.51 -5.24
C PHE A 233 -12.09 9.43 -6.26
N SER A 234 -13.20 9.60 -6.97
CA SER A 234 -13.65 8.65 -8.01
C SER A 234 -12.64 8.56 -9.16
N ALA A 235 -12.15 9.70 -9.65
CA ALA A 235 -11.11 9.77 -10.68
C ALA A 235 -9.78 9.17 -10.20
N ALA A 236 -9.41 9.40 -8.93
CA ALA A 236 -8.20 8.84 -8.35
C ALA A 236 -8.25 7.30 -8.29
N VAL A 237 -9.36 6.70 -7.83
CA VAL A 237 -9.50 5.22 -7.81
C VAL A 237 -9.48 4.65 -9.24
N LEU A 238 -10.17 5.29 -10.19
CA LEU A 238 -10.16 4.87 -11.60
C LEU A 238 -8.75 4.92 -12.21
N ALA A 239 -7.95 5.93 -11.87
CA ALA A 239 -6.58 6.08 -12.38
C ALA A 239 -5.64 4.96 -11.89
N VAL A 240 -5.97 4.27 -10.79
CA VAL A 240 -5.17 3.15 -10.26
C VAL A 240 -5.43 1.85 -11.02
N ILE A 241 -6.61 1.66 -11.63
CA ILE A 241 -6.98 0.40 -12.30
C ILE A 241 -6.00 0.00 -13.41
N PRO A 242 -5.55 0.90 -14.32
CA PRO A 242 -4.55 0.56 -15.35
C PRO A 242 -3.21 0.06 -14.78
N ALA A 243 -2.85 0.43 -13.55
CA ALA A 243 -1.62 -0.02 -12.91
C ALA A 243 -1.63 -1.53 -12.57
N PHE A 244 -2.77 -2.21 -12.66
CA PHE A 244 -2.83 -3.68 -12.57
C PHE A 244 -2.42 -4.39 -13.88
N VAL A 245 -2.35 -3.69 -15.02
CA VAL A 245 -1.99 -4.32 -16.31
C VAL A 245 -0.58 -4.95 -16.29
N PRO A 246 0.47 -4.28 -15.78
CA PRO A 246 1.79 -4.91 -15.61
C PRO A 246 1.75 -6.15 -14.72
N VAL A 247 0.93 -6.14 -13.66
CA VAL A 247 0.75 -7.28 -12.74
C VAL A 247 0.17 -8.48 -13.50
N LEU A 248 -0.90 -8.27 -14.28
CA LEU A 248 -1.53 -9.31 -15.10
C LEU A 248 -0.59 -9.87 -16.18
N ARG A 249 0.19 -9.00 -16.84
CA ARG A 249 1.18 -9.43 -17.84
C ARG A 249 2.27 -10.30 -17.22
N ALA A 250 2.71 -9.95 -16.01
CA ALA A 250 3.74 -10.69 -15.29
C ALA A 250 3.25 -12.02 -14.68
N CYS A 251 1.95 -12.32 -14.75
CA CYS A 251 1.38 -13.61 -14.34
C CYS A 251 1.40 -14.68 -15.45
N ARG A 252 1.80 -14.34 -16.67
CA ARG A 252 2.01 -15.27 -17.79
C ARG A 252 3.35 -15.98 -17.65
#